data_AF-A0A952MGR1-F1
#
_entry.id   AF-A0A952MGR1-F1
#
_cell.length_a   1.000
_cell.length_b   1.000
_cell.length_c   1.000
_cell.angle_alpha   90.00
_cell.angle_beta   90.00
_cell.angle_gamma   90.00
#
_symmetry.space_group_name_H-M   'P 1'
#
loop_
_entity.id
_entity.type
_entity.pdbx_description
1 polymer ?
#
loop_
_entity_poly.entity_id
_entity_poly.type
_entity_poly.pdbx_seq_one_letter_code
_entity_poly.pdbx_strand_id
1 'polypeptide(L)'
;MNKENSLRVLNIFHKALLMGQIIFAAVCVYLVYSGKVKSFSINLDKPLQVAALLMAAAGVFAGNTHFKKKLLQIRDLQENAKQKFEAYRAASLLQWSLIEVPSIFSIICFFLTGNYAFIALAFLLIMIFAIQAPSKNKVAQQLQVNEADLEEL
;
A
#
# COMPACT_ATOMS: atom_id res chain seq x y z
N MET A 1 26.41 -4.60 4.83
CA MET A 1 25.13 -3.85 4.84
C MET A 1 24.86 -3.51 6.30
N ASN A 2 24.77 -2.22 6.64
CA ASN A 2 24.98 -1.68 8.00
C ASN A 2 23.72 -1.76 8.89
N LYS A 3 23.93 -2.01 10.19
CA LYS A 3 22.97 -2.56 11.18
C LYS A 3 21.75 -1.71 11.58
N GLU A 4 21.68 -0.44 11.15
CA GLU A 4 20.53 0.44 11.41
C GLU A 4 19.66 0.67 10.16
N ASN A 5 20.05 0.11 9.00
CA ASN A 5 19.43 0.46 7.73
C ASN A 5 18.14 -0.30 7.45
N SER A 6 17.94 -1.52 7.96
CA SER A 6 16.96 -2.44 7.37
C SER A 6 15.50 -1.97 7.57
N LEU A 7 15.13 -1.61 8.81
CA LEU A 7 13.81 -1.05 9.10
C LEU A 7 13.64 0.36 8.52
N ARG A 8 14.70 1.17 8.51
CA ARG A 8 14.69 2.51 7.94
C ARG A 8 14.41 2.45 6.43
N VAL A 9 15.07 1.54 5.72
CA VAL A 9 14.86 1.28 4.29
C VAL A 9 13.41 0.85 4.05
N LEU A 10 12.88 -0.08 4.83
CA LEU A 10 11.48 -0.51 4.70
C LEU A 10 10.49 0.65 4.91
N ASN A 11 10.77 1.54 5.86
CA ASN A 11 10.00 2.77 6.07
C ASN A 11 10.10 3.75 4.90
N ILE A 12 11.29 3.91 4.31
CA ILE A 12 11.49 4.75 3.13
C ILE A 12 10.65 4.21 1.96
N PHE A 13 10.64 2.89 1.74
CA PHE A 13 9.80 2.27 0.72
C PHE A 13 8.31 2.55 0.96
N HIS A 14 7.81 2.32 2.17
CA HIS A 14 6.40 2.61 2.49
C HIS A 14 6.03 4.07 2.22
N LYS A 15 6.86 5.01 2.70
CA LYS A 15 6.64 6.45 2.51
C LYS A 15 6.72 6.86 1.05
N ALA A 16 7.64 6.29 0.28
CA ALA A 16 7.79 6.58 -1.15
C ALA A 16 6.55 6.14 -1.94
N LEU A 17 6.04 4.94 -1.69
CA LEU A 17 4.80 4.44 -2.32
C LEU A 17 3.60 5.31 -1.93
N LEU A 18 3.43 5.58 -0.63
CA LEU A 18 2.36 6.44 -0.12
C LEU A 18 2.39 7.84 -0.76
N MET A 19 3.56 8.47 -0.79
CA MET A 19 3.73 9.80 -1.36
C MET A 19 3.50 9.80 -2.88
N GLY A 20 3.92 8.73 -3.58
CA GLY A 20 3.68 8.56 -5.01
C GLY A 20 2.19 8.61 -5.36
N GLN A 21 1.36 7.88 -4.61
CA GLN A 21 -0.10 7.89 -4.79
C GLN A 21 -0.71 9.26 -4.51
N ILE A 22 -0.28 9.94 -3.43
CA ILE A 22 -0.78 11.26 -3.05
C ILE A 22 -0.44 12.31 -4.11
N ILE A 23 0.82 12.35 -4.55
CA ILE A 23 1.27 13.27 -5.60
C ILE A 23 0.52 12.99 -6.90
N PHE A 24 0.38 11.72 -7.28
CA PHE A 24 -0.34 11.36 -8.50
C PHE A 24 -1.82 11.78 -8.45
N ALA A 25 -2.50 11.53 -7.33
CA ALA A 25 -3.87 11.99 -7.11
C ALA A 25 -3.97 13.52 -7.20
N ALA A 26 -3.07 14.26 -6.55
CA ALA A 26 -3.06 15.72 -6.57
C ALA A 26 -2.87 16.28 -7.99
N VAL A 27 -1.95 15.70 -8.77
CA VAL A 27 -1.71 16.07 -10.17
C VAL A 27 -2.95 15.81 -11.02
N CYS A 28 -3.56 14.62 -10.92
CA CYS A 28 -4.78 14.29 -11.67
C CYS A 28 -5.93 15.22 -11.30
N VAL A 29 -6.14 15.51 -10.02
CA VAL A 29 -7.17 16.46 -9.54
C VAL A 29 -6.93 17.85 -10.11
N TYR A 30 -5.69 18.35 -10.06
CA TYR A 30 -5.35 19.65 -10.64
C TYR A 30 -5.63 19.69 -12.15
N LEU A 31 -5.25 18.66 -12.90
CA LEU A 31 -5.45 18.61 -14.36
C LEU A 31 -6.92 18.57 -14.75
N VAL A 32 -7.74 17.78 -14.04
CA VAL A 32 -9.19 17.70 -14.27
C VAL A 32 -9.89 19.00 -13.86
N TYR A 33 -9.58 19.53 -12.67
CA TYR A 33 -10.21 20.76 -12.15
C TYR A 33 -9.87 21.99 -12.98
N SER A 34 -8.63 22.10 -13.48
CA SER A 34 -8.20 23.23 -14.32
C SER A 34 -8.79 23.20 -15.74
N GLY A 35 -9.54 22.15 -16.10
CA GLY A 35 -10.11 21.99 -17.44
C GLY A 35 -9.06 21.79 -18.54
N LYS A 36 -7.77 21.61 -18.17
CA LYS A 36 -6.67 21.35 -19.11
C LYS A 36 -6.79 20.01 -19.81
N VAL A 37 -7.53 19.08 -19.20
CA VAL A 37 -7.88 17.78 -19.76
C VAL A 37 -9.40 17.70 -19.79
N LYS A 38 -9.99 17.59 -20.99
CA LYS A 38 -11.40 17.19 -21.10
C LYS A 38 -11.49 15.72 -20.73
N SER A 39 -12.31 15.40 -19.73
CA SER A 39 -12.64 14.00 -19.46
C SER A 39 -13.24 13.40 -20.72
N PHE A 40 -12.86 12.16 -21.00
CA PHE A 40 -13.52 11.44 -22.07
C PHE A 40 -14.93 11.14 -21.58
N SER A 41 -15.96 11.66 -22.25
CA SER A 41 -17.37 11.39 -21.96
C SER A 41 -17.72 9.95 -22.39
N ILE A 42 -17.01 8.98 -21.83
CA ILE A 42 -17.25 7.58 -22.08
C ILE A 42 -18.32 7.14 -21.09
N ASN A 43 -19.37 6.48 -21.57
CA ASN A 43 -20.37 5.81 -20.73
C ASN A 43 -19.79 4.58 -19.99
N LEU A 44 -18.53 4.64 -19.54
CA LEU A 44 -17.81 3.60 -18.81
C LEU A 44 -17.75 3.87 -17.31
N ASP A 45 -18.30 4.98 -16.80
CA ASP A 45 -18.30 5.32 -15.37
C ASP A 45 -18.79 4.16 -14.49
N LYS A 46 -19.96 3.59 -14.80
CA LYS A 46 -20.55 2.49 -14.03
C LYS A 46 -19.70 1.22 -14.06
N PRO A 47 -19.32 0.64 -15.23
CA PRO A 47 -18.49 -0.56 -15.25
C PRO A 47 -17.11 -0.33 -14.61
N LEU A 48 -16.51 0.86 -14.77
CA LEU A 48 -15.25 1.19 -14.11
C LEU A 48 -15.38 1.30 -12.59
N GLN A 49 -16.48 1.86 -12.08
CA GLN A 49 -16.74 1.91 -10.63
C GLN A 49 -16.87 0.51 -10.05
N VAL A 50 -17.61 -0.38 -10.72
CA VAL A 50 -17.74 -1.78 -10.28
C VAL A 50 -16.39 -2.46 -10.29
N ALA A 51 -15.60 -2.31 -11.36
CA ALA A 51 -14.25 -2.86 -11.45
C ALA A 51 -13.34 -2.32 -10.32
N ALA A 52 -13.33 -1.00 -10.10
CA ALA A 52 -12.51 -0.37 -9.07
C ALA A 52 -12.89 -0.87 -7.66
N LEU A 53 -14.19 -1.00 -7.36
CA LEU A 53 -14.67 -1.54 -6.09
C LEU A 53 -14.27 -3.00 -5.88
N LEU A 54 -14.42 -3.84 -6.92
CA LEU A 54 -14.01 -5.24 -6.84
C LEU A 54 -12.50 -5.38 -6.65
N MET A 55 -11.69 -4.59 -7.38
CA MET A 55 -10.24 -4.57 -7.22
C MET A 55 -9.84 -4.05 -5.83
N ALA A 56 -10.51 -3.02 -5.31
CA ALA A 56 -10.27 -2.49 -3.97
C ALA A 56 -10.56 -3.54 -2.90
N ALA A 57 -11.73 -4.17 -2.95
CA ALA A 57 -12.13 -5.21 -2.01
C ALA A 57 -11.17 -6.42 -2.08
N ALA A 58 -10.88 -6.90 -3.29
CA ALA A 58 -9.98 -8.03 -3.50
C ALA A 58 -8.55 -7.71 -3.03
N GLY A 59 -8.02 -6.53 -3.36
CA GLY A 59 -6.67 -6.10 -2.99
C GLY A 59 -6.49 -5.98 -1.48
N VAL A 60 -7.43 -5.31 -0.79
CA VAL A 60 -7.39 -5.17 0.67
C VAL A 60 -7.56 -6.53 1.36
N PHE A 61 -8.52 -7.34 0.90
CA PHE A 61 -8.76 -8.65 1.50
C PHE A 61 -7.59 -9.61 1.28
N ALA A 62 -7.12 -9.74 0.04
CA ALA A 62 -6.01 -10.61 -0.32
C ALA A 62 -4.71 -10.16 0.35
N GLY A 63 -4.40 -8.86 0.33
CA GLY A 63 -3.20 -8.31 0.97
C GLY A 63 -3.18 -8.62 2.47
N ASN A 64 -4.25 -8.31 3.19
CA ASN A 64 -4.33 -8.55 4.63
C ASN A 64 -4.32 -10.04 4.97
N THR A 65 -5.01 -10.87 4.20
CA THR A 65 -5.05 -12.32 4.44
C THR A 65 -3.71 -12.97 4.16
N HIS A 66 -3.06 -12.61 3.04
CA HIS A 66 -1.74 -13.09 2.68
C HIS A 66 -0.71 -12.68 3.74
N PHE A 67 -0.70 -11.41 4.14
CA PHE A 67 0.22 -10.92 5.16
C PHE A 67 0.04 -11.65 6.49
N LYS A 68 -1.20 -11.82 6.97
CA LYS A 68 -1.48 -12.56 8.20
C LYS A 68 -1.00 -14.00 8.14
N LYS A 69 -1.28 -14.71 7.04
CA LYS A 69 -0.81 -16.10 6.85
C LYS A 69 0.71 -16.18 6.84
N LYS A 70 1.36 -15.28 6.10
CA LYS A 70 2.82 -15.24 6.01
C LYS A 70 3.45 -14.88 7.35
N LEU A 71 2.83 -13.99 8.14
CA LEU A 71 3.31 -13.62 9.46
C LEU A 71 3.30 -14.80 10.44
N LEU A 72 2.25 -15.62 10.42
CA LEU A 72 2.20 -16.85 11.23
C LEU A 72 3.35 -17.79 10.84
N GLN A 73 3.55 -18.03 9.54
CA GLN A 73 4.67 -18.85 9.07
C GLN A 73 6.03 -18.31 9.52
N ILE A 74 6.24 -16.99 9.49
CA ILE A 74 7.49 -16.36 9.91
C ILE A 74 7.77 -16.56 11.40
N ARG A 75 6.72 -16.51 12.24
CA ARG A 75 6.85 -16.73 13.69
C ARG A 75 7.33 -18.15 13.99
N ASP A 76 6.81 -19.12 13.25
CA ASP A 76 7.12 -20.54 13.41
C ASP A 76 8.51 -20.93 12.86
N LEU A 77 9.19 -20.04 12.15
CA LEU A 77 10.56 -20.28 11.68
C LEU A 77 11.53 -20.37 12.86
N GLN A 78 12.35 -21.43 12.88
CA GLN A 78 13.54 -21.53 13.74
C GLN A 78 14.73 -20.78 13.12
N GLU A 79 14.48 -19.54 12.74
CA GLU A 79 15.43 -18.64 12.10
C GLU A 79 15.79 -17.46 13.02
N ASN A 80 16.93 -16.83 12.75
CA ASN A 80 17.34 -15.63 13.49
C ASN A 80 16.49 -14.40 13.11
N ALA A 81 16.56 -13.35 13.94
CA ALA A 81 15.77 -12.13 13.76
C ALA A 81 15.94 -11.49 12.37
N LYS A 82 17.15 -11.59 11.78
CA LYS A 82 17.46 -11.06 10.46
C LYS A 82 16.67 -11.75 9.35
N GLN A 83 16.64 -13.08 9.35
CA GLN A 83 15.93 -13.85 8.34
C GLN A 83 14.40 -13.65 8.48
N LYS A 84 13.90 -13.62 9.71
CA LYS A 84 12.49 -13.27 9.99
C LYS A 84 12.13 -11.88 9.47
N PHE A 85 13.02 -10.90 9.65
CA PHE A 85 12.82 -9.54 9.15
C PHE A 85 12.82 -9.48 7.61
N GLU A 86 13.72 -10.19 6.92
CA GLU A 86 13.73 -10.21 5.45
C GLU A 86 12.45 -10.84 4.89
N ALA A 87 11.96 -11.93 5.50
CA ALA A 87 10.68 -12.54 5.13
C ALA A 87 9.48 -11.61 5.40
N TYR A 88 9.51 -10.88 6.52
CA TYR A 88 8.53 -9.85 6.85
C TYR A 88 8.54 -8.72 5.84
N ARG A 89 9.73 -8.23 5.46
CA ARG A 89 9.92 -7.18 4.46
C ARG A 89 9.25 -7.55 3.15
N ALA A 90 9.49 -8.77 2.67
CA ALA A 90 8.87 -9.28 1.45
C ALA A 90 7.33 -9.37 1.57
N ALA A 91 6.83 -9.85 2.71
CA ALA A 91 5.39 -9.93 2.97
C ALA A 91 4.72 -8.54 3.00
N SER A 92 5.35 -7.55 3.63
CA SER A 92 4.87 -6.17 3.67
C SER A 92 4.81 -5.54 2.29
N LEU A 93 5.88 -5.67 1.48
CA LEU A 93 5.90 -5.12 0.13
C LEU A 93 4.76 -5.69 -0.73
N LEU A 94 4.50 -7.00 -0.66
CA LEU A 94 3.40 -7.61 -1.40
C LEU A 94 2.03 -7.14 -0.90
N GLN A 95 1.83 -7.01 0.42
CA GLN A 95 0.59 -6.47 0.99
C GLN A 95 0.33 -5.06 0.48
N TRP A 96 1.36 -4.22 0.46
CA TRP A 96 1.29 -2.84 0.01
C TRP A 96 0.97 -2.76 -1.47
N SER A 97 1.64 -3.52 -2.33
CA SER A 97 1.35 -3.54 -3.77
C SER A 97 -0.09 -3.96 -4.08
N LEU A 98 -0.67 -4.91 -3.33
CA LEU A 98 -2.06 -5.36 -3.51
C LEU A 98 -3.09 -4.27 -3.20
N ILE A 99 -2.73 -3.26 -2.41
CA ILE A 99 -3.60 -2.13 -2.05
C ILE A 99 -3.26 -0.89 -2.89
N GLU A 100 -2.00 -0.75 -3.27
CA GLU A 100 -1.53 0.34 -4.11
C GLU A 100 -2.15 0.28 -5.51
N VAL A 101 -2.16 -0.90 -6.13
CA VAL A 101 -2.71 -1.11 -7.48
C VAL A 101 -4.16 -0.62 -7.62
N PRO A 102 -5.14 -1.02 -6.79
CA PRO A 102 -6.50 -0.51 -6.90
C PRO A 102 -6.63 0.98 -6.59
N SER A 103 -5.73 1.54 -5.76
CA SER A 103 -5.72 2.99 -5.49
C SER A 103 -5.26 3.77 -6.72
N ILE A 104 -4.15 3.37 -7.35
CA ILE A 104 -3.65 3.98 -8.59
C ILE A 104 -4.69 3.81 -9.71
N PHE A 105 -5.29 2.63 -9.84
CA PHE A 105 -6.37 2.38 -10.80
C PHE A 105 -7.54 3.34 -10.60
N SER A 106 -7.97 3.56 -9.35
CA SER A 106 -9.02 4.53 -9.03
C SER A 106 -8.64 5.96 -9.43
N ILE A 107 -7.40 6.39 -9.16
CA ILE A 107 -6.91 7.72 -9.59
C ILE A 107 -6.94 7.85 -11.12
N ILE A 108 -6.55 6.80 -11.86
CA ILE A 108 -6.62 6.78 -13.33
C ILE A 108 -8.07 6.88 -13.80
N CYS A 109 -9.00 6.13 -13.20
CA CYS A 109 -10.42 6.22 -13.55
C CYS A 109 -10.99 7.62 -13.31
N PHE A 110 -10.62 8.29 -12.21
CA PHE A 110 -10.95 9.69 -12.01
C PHE A 110 -10.40 10.57 -13.13
N PHE A 111 -9.11 10.42 -13.47
CA PHE A 111 -8.48 11.22 -14.51
C PHE A 111 -9.17 11.07 -15.88
N LEU A 112 -9.64 9.86 -16.20
CA LEU A 112 -10.33 9.58 -17.47
C LEU A 112 -11.76 10.12 -17.50
N THR A 113 -12.50 10.00 -16.39
CA THR A 113 -13.96 10.24 -16.34
C THR A 113 -14.33 11.60 -15.75
N GLY A 114 -13.47 12.18 -14.92
CA GLY A 114 -13.79 13.33 -14.06
C GLY A 114 -14.71 12.98 -12.88
N ASN A 115 -15.01 11.70 -12.64
CA ASN A 115 -15.96 11.27 -11.63
C ASN A 115 -15.30 11.16 -10.24
N TYR A 116 -15.67 12.06 -9.33
CA TYR A 116 -15.09 12.18 -7.99
C TYR A 116 -15.32 10.97 -7.08
N ALA A 117 -16.24 10.05 -7.40
CA ALA A 117 -16.40 8.80 -6.66
C ALA A 117 -15.10 7.97 -6.65
N PHE A 118 -14.34 8.01 -7.74
CA PHE A 118 -13.05 7.33 -7.84
C PHE A 118 -11.98 7.95 -6.92
N ILE A 119 -11.97 9.27 -6.73
CA ILE A 119 -11.06 9.94 -5.79
C ILE A 119 -11.43 9.60 -4.35
N ALA A 120 -12.72 9.54 -4.01
CA ALA A 120 -13.15 9.11 -2.69
C ALA A 120 -12.66 7.67 -2.38
N LEU A 121 -12.76 6.76 -3.35
CA LEU A 121 -12.24 5.40 -3.22
C LEU A 121 -10.71 5.37 -3.11
N ALA A 122 -9.99 6.11 -3.96
CA ALA A 122 -8.53 6.22 -3.89
C ALA A 122 -8.06 6.74 -2.53
N PHE A 123 -8.73 7.77 -1.99
CA PHE A 123 -8.44 8.34 -0.68
C PHE A 123 -8.64 7.32 0.44
N LEU A 124 -9.73 6.55 0.41
CA LEU A 124 -9.96 5.46 1.36
C LEU A 124 -8.82 4.42 1.31
N LEU A 125 -8.41 4.01 0.11
CA LEU A 125 -7.31 3.05 -0.06
C LEU A 125 -5.97 3.60 0.41
N ILE A 126 -5.69 4.89 0.17
CA ILE A 126 -4.50 5.58 0.67
C ILE A 126 -4.49 5.61 2.21
N MET A 127 -5.64 5.85 2.86
CA MET A 127 -5.73 5.77 4.32
C MET A 127 -5.46 4.36 4.83
N ILE A 128 -6.06 3.33 4.20
CA ILE A 128 -5.82 1.92 4.53
C ILE A 128 -4.34 1.55 4.33
N PHE A 129 -3.68 2.10 3.31
CA PHE A 129 -2.25 1.91 3.09
C PHE A 129 -1.41 2.62 4.17
N ALA A 130 -1.77 3.84 4.55
CA ALA A 130 -1.04 4.64 5.53
C ALA A 130 -1.00 3.98 6.92
N ILE A 131 -2.11 3.37 7.37
CA ILE A 131 -2.16 2.64 8.66
C ILE A 131 -1.28 1.37 8.67
N GLN A 132 -0.81 0.91 7.50
CA GLN A 132 0.10 -0.23 7.38
C GLN A 132 1.57 0.15 7.53
N ALA A 133 1.88 1.41 7.82
CA ALA A 133 3.24 1.86 8.08
C ALA A 133 3.96 0.95 9.11
N PRO A 134 5.22 0.58 8.85
CA PRO A 134 6.02 -0.22 9.78
C PRO A 134 6.62 0.68 10.87
N SER A 135 6.41 0.34 12.14
CA SER A 135 7.12 0.95 13.28
C SER A 135 7.94 -0.11 14.00
N LYS A 136 9.00 0.30 14.72
CA LYS A 136 9.85 -0.61 15.52
C LYS A 136 8.99 -1.54 16.38
N ASN A 137 8.13 -0.97 17.21
CA ASN A 137 7.28 -1.71 18.14
C ASN A 137 6.29 -2.63 17.39
N LYS A 138 5.69 -2.16 16.29
CA LYS A 138 4.75 -2.96 15.50
C LYS A 138 5.45 -4.17 14.88
N VAL A 139 6.65 -3.97 14.32
CA VAL A 139 7.44 -5.06 13.72
C VAL A 139 7.90 -6.05 14.79
N ALA A 140 8.42 -5.58 15.93
CA ALA A 140 8.84 -6.44 17.04
C ALA A 140 7.68 -7.31 17.57
N GLN A 141 6.52 -6.70 17.81
CA GLN A 141 5.30 -7.40 18.23
C GLN A 141 4.81 -8.39 17.17
N GLN A 142 4.86 -8.00 15.89
CA GLN A 142 4.44 -8.85 14.80
C GLN A 142 5.38 -10.05 14.62
N LEU A 143 6.68 -9.88 14.82
CA LEU A 143 7.68 -10.94 14.68
C LEU A 143 7.92 -11.76 15.95
N GLN A 144 7.43 -11.30 17.11
CA GLN A 144 7.72 -11.89 18.43
C GLN A 144 9.23 -11.95 18.73
N VAL A 145 9.94 -10.88 18.37
CA VAL A 145 11.38 -10.70 18.64
C VAL A 145 11.59 -9.50 19.55
N ASN A 146 12.76 -9.41 20.22
CA ASN A 146 13.07 -8.25 21.02
C ASN A 146 13.35 -7.04 20.12
N GLU A 147 13.03 -5.84 20.58
CA GLU A 147 13.34 -4.60 19.84
C GLU A 147 14.86 -4.45 19.66
N ALA A 148 15.66 -4.85 20.66
CA ALA A 148 17.11 -4.86 20.58
C ALA A 148 17.63 -5.70 19.40
N ASP A 149 17.01 -6.85 19.13
CA ASP A 149 17.40 -7.72 18.01
C ASP A 149 17.17 -7.05 16.64
N LEU A 150 16.23 -6.09 16.56
CA LEU A 150 15.95 -5.30 15.36
C LEU A 150 16.90 -4.12 15.18
N GLU A 151 17.51 -3.61 16.26
CA GLU A 151 18.51 -2.54 16.23
C GLU A 151 19.89 -3.07 15.80
N GLU A 152 20.09 -4.39 15.87
CA GLU A 152 21.29 -5.07 15.42
C GLU A 152 21.28 -5.46 13.92
N LEU A 153 20.21 -5.16 13.16
CA LEU A 153 19.94 -5.62 11.77
C LEU A 153 20.38 -4.71 10.61
#